data_AF-A0A1C2DT75-F1
#
_entry.id   AF-A0A1C2DT75-F1
#
_cell.length_a   1.000
_cell.length_b   1.000
_cell.length_c   1.000
_cell.angle_alpha   90.00
_cell.angle_beta   90.00
_cell.angle_gamma   90.00
#
_symmetry.space_group_name_H-M   'P 1'
#
loop_
_entity.id
_entity.type
_entity.pdbx_description
1 polymer ?
#
loop_
_entity_poly.entity_id
_entity_poly.type
_entity_poly.pdbx_seq_one_letter_code
_entity_poly.pdbx_strand_id
1 'polypeptide(L)'
;MALGTARIDTVTIDGPHGGHVEGETYSLVAQTEAGINAQIVTKLAGRAAEEELLGSVSAGAGGSPRSDLSLATDLALAMETTLGFSKQMPLLHRQTKAKFAQLVDGTELAIRVNDRLEYAYRQARELIRCHRPSVQMIADALLTVGTLDGDELAALMSDSGNENAES
;
A
#
# COMPACT_ATOMS: atom_id res chain seq x y z
N MET A 1 -11.10 3.95 1.43
CA MET A 1 -12.12 4.41 0.45
C MET A 1 -11.54 4.92 -0.88
N ALA A 2 -10.30 5.39 -1.00
CA ALA A 2 -9.78 5.96 -2.27
C ALA A 2 -9.52 4.95 -3.42
N LEU A 3 -9.23 3.69 -3.09
CA LEU A 3 -8.94 2.64 -4.08
C LEU A 3 -10.11 1.67 -4.31
N GLY A 4 -11.21 1.79 -3.55
CA GLY A 4 -12.34 0.85 -3.61
C GLY A 4 -11.98 -0.62 -3.29
N THR A 5 -10.78 -0.88 -2.75
CA THR A 5 -10.24 -2.24 -2.59
C THR A 5 -10.65 -2.92 -1.29
N ALA A 6 -10.95 -2.16 -0.24
CA ALA A 6 -11.26 -2.69 1.07
C ALA A 6 -12.15 -1.76 1.89
N ARG A 7 -12.93 -2.34 2.81
CA ARG A 7 -13.50 -1.64 3.97
C ARG A 7 -12.47 -1.67 5.09
N ILE A 8 -12.21 -0.53 5.73
CA ILE A 8 -11.30 -0.45 6.89
C ILE A 8 -12.16 -0.68 8.13
N ASP A 9 -11.73 -1.60 8.99
CA ASP A 9 -12.41 -1.91 10.24
C ASP A 9 -11.73 -1.20 11.43
N THR A 10 -10.40 -1.04 11.41
CA THR A 10 -9.64 -0.37 12.49
C THR A 10 -8.37 0.30 11.96
N VAL A 11 -7.99 1.45 12.54
CA VAL A 11 -6.67 2.08 12.39
C VAL A 11 -6.10 2.38 13.78
N THR A 12 -4.88 1.95 14.07
CA THR A 12 -4.24 2.17 15.39
C THR A 12 -2.78 2.60 15.24
N ILE A 13 -2.27 3.39 16.18
CA ILE A 13 -0.84 3.71 16.33
C ILE A 13 -0.19 3.05 17.56
N ASP A 14 -0.99 2.47 18.46
CA ASP A 14 -0.54 1.84 19.72
C ASP A 14 -0.21 0.34 19.56
N GLY A 15 -0.04 -0.12 18.32
CA GLY A 15 0.28 -1.50 18.03
C GLY A 15 1.67 -1.91 18.55
N PRO A 16 1.90 -3.20 18.87
CA PRO A 16 3.16 -3.69 19.41
C PRO A 16 4.38 -3.53 18.47
N HIS A 17 4.16 -3.17 17.20
CA HIS A 17 5.19 -2.94 16.20
C HIS A 17 5.04 -1.57 15.50
N GLY A 18 4.33 -0.62 16.12
CA GLY A 18 3.91 0.64 15.52
C GLY A 18 2.47 0.59 14.99
N GLY A 19 2.13 1.52 14.11
CA GLY A 19 0.76 1.64 13.60
C GLY A 19 0.34 0.53 12.62
N HIS A 20 -0.96 0.23 12.60
CA HIS A 20 -1.55 -0.81 11.75
C HIS A 20 -2.96 -0.43 11.29
N VAL A 21 -3.37 -0.97 10.14
CA VAL A 21 -4.70 -0.83 9.54
C VAL A 21 -5.27 -2.22 9.29
N GLU A 22 -6.44 -2.52 9.87
CA GLU A 22 -7.20 -3.75 9.63
C GLU A 22 -8.40 -3.45 8.72
N GLY A 23 -8.73 -4.39 7.82
CA GLY A 23 -9.86 -4.24 6.93
C GLY A 23 -10.10 -5.45 6.02
N GLU A 24 -11.31 -5.53 5.49
CA GLU A 24 -11.77 -6.59 4.60
C GLU A 24 -11.65 -6.20 3.12
N THR A 25 -10.89 -6.98 2.34
CA THR A 25 -10.65 -6.74 0.90
C THR A 25 -11.72 -7.43 0.04
N TYR A 26 -12.28 -6.73 -0.95
CA TYR A 26 -13.29 -7.30 -1.85
C TYR A 26 -12.67 -8.31 -2.86
N SER A 27 -13.06 -9.59 -2.73
CA SER A 27 -12.37 -10.78 -3.26
C SER A 27 -12.20 -10.90 -4.79
N LEU A 28 -13.14 -10.39 -5.60
CA LEU A 28 -13.12 -10.61 -7.06
C LEU A 28 -12.28 -9.57 -7.83
N VAL A 29 -12.28 -8.30 -7.38
CA VAL A 29 -11.45 -7.24 -7.99
C VAL A 29 -9.98 -7.45 -7.63
N ALA A 30 -9.72 -7.98 -6.43
CA ALA A 30 -8.39 -8.24 -5.89
C ALA A 30 -7.52 -9.21 -6.72
N GLN A 31 -8.09 -9.98 -7.65
CA GLN A 31 -7.36 -10.97 -8.45
C GLN A 31 -6.99 -10.49 -9.87
N THR A 32 -7.38 -9.27 -10.25
CA THR A 32 -6.98 -8.65 -11.52
C THR A 32 -5.60 -7.99 -11.42
N GLU A 33 -4.95 -7.71 -12.54
CA GLU A 33 -3.68 -6.95 -12.55
C GLU A 33 -3.83 -5.61 -11.80
N ALA A 34 -4.92 -4.89 -12.08
CA ALA A 34 -5.24 -3.62 -11.43
C ALA A 34 -5.49 -3.79 -9.93
N GLY A 35 -6.20 -4.83 -9.51
CA GLY A 35 -6.47 -5.11 -8.10
C GLY A 35 -5.23 -5.47 -7.30
N ILE A 36 -4.33 -6.27 -7.87
CA ILE A 36 -3.05 -6.59 -7.23
C ILE A 36 -2.15 -5.36 -7.20
N ASN A 37 -2.12 -4.55 -8.26
CA ASN A 37 -1.41 -3.28 -8.24
C ASN A 37 -1.94 -2.36 -7.13
N ALA A 38 -3.26 -2.27 -6.94
CA ALA A 38 -3.85 -1.48 -5.86
C ALA A 38 -3.48 -2.00 -4.46
N GLN A 39 -3.28 -3.31 -4.29
CA GLN A 39 -2.73 -3.87 -3.05
C GLN A 39 -1.27 -3.44 -2.82
N ILE A 40 -0.44 -3.43 -3.87
CA ILE A 40 0.93 -2.92 -3.80
C ILE A 40 0.93 -1.43 -3.42
N VAL A 41 0.08 -0.61 -4.06
CA VAL A 41 -0.10 0.81 -3.71
C VAL A 41 -0.45 0.97 -2.23
N THR A 42 -1.39 0.17 -1.72
CA THR A 42 -1.82 0.22 -0.32
C THR A 42 -0.67 -0.11 0.64
N LYS A 43 0.12 -1.15 0.35
CA LYS A 43 1.29 -1.52 1.16
C LYS A 43 2.35 -0.41 1.18
N LEU A 44 2.55 0.26 0.04
CA LEU A 44 3.52 1.35 -0.05
C LEU A 44 3.00 2.71 0.45
N ALA A 45 1.72 2.82 0.81
CA ALA A 45 1.09 4.08 1.19
C ALA A 45 1.65 4.68 2.48
N GLY A 46 1.99 3.85 3.49
CA GLY A 46 2.60 4.34 4.73
C GLY A 46 3.94 5.01 4.49
N ARG A 47 4.82 4.33 3.72
CA ARG A 47 6.11 4.89 3.29
C ARG A 47 5.94 6.18 2.47
N ALA A 48 4.97 6.20 1.56
CA ALA A 48 4.67 7.38 0.75
C ALA A 48 4.18 8.55 1.61
N ALA A 49 3.39 8.27 2.65
CA ALA A 49 2.92 9.29 3.60
C ALA A 49 4.08 9.92 4.37
N GLU A 50 5.03 9.11 4.86
CA GLU A 50 6.24 9.62 5.51
C GLU A 50 7.03 10.54 4.56
N GLU A 51 7.24 10.14 3.30
CA GLU A 51 7.99 10.95 2.34
C GLU A 51 7.28 12.29 2.02
N GLU A 52 5.97 12.28 1.80
CA GLU A 52 5.20 13.47 1.41
C GLU A 52 4.88 14.43 2.56
N LEU A 53 4.76 13.91 3.78
CA LEU A 53 4.36 14.69 4.95
C LEU A 53 5.54 15.08 5.84
N LEU A 54 6.50 14.15 6.01
CA LEU A 54 7.64 14.31 6.91
C LEU A 54 8.96 14.62 6.18
N GLY A 55 8.99 14.49 4.84
CA GLY A 55 10.17 14.75 4.01
C GLY A 55 11.31 13.74 4.21
N SER A 56 11.07 12.69 4.97
CA SER A 56 12.03 11.62 5.24
C SER A 56 11.29 10.30 5.44
N VAL A 57 11.95 9.21 5.10
CA VAL A 57 11.36 7.87 5.16
C VAL A 57 11.98 7.08 6.31
N SER A 58 11.13 6.42 7.10
CA SER A 58 11.56 5.58 8.21
C SER A 58 11.89 4.15 7.77
N ALA A 59 12.49 3.38 8.68
CA ALA A 59 12.69 1.95 8.48
C ALA A 59 11.42 1.11 8.75
N GLY A 60 10.32 1.73 9.21
CA GLY A 60 9.11 1.03 9.68
C GLY A 60 8.40 0.19 8.61
N ALA A 61 8.43 0.64 7.35
CA ALA A 61 7.86 -0.10 6.22
C ALA A 61 8.74 -1.27 5.73
N GLY A 62 9.92 -1.49 6.33
CA GLY A 62 10.92 -2.47 5.90
C GLY A 62 11.47 -3.36 7.03
N GLY A 63 12.58 -4.05 6.77
CA GLY A 63 13.35 -4.81 7.77
C GLY A 63 12.81 -6.19 8.15
N SER A 64 11.49 -6.38 8.20
CA SER A 64 10.87 -7.68 8.50
C SER A 64 10.47 -8.44 7.22
N PRO A 65 10.52 -9.80 7.20
CA PRO A 65 9.93 -10.60 6.11
C PRO A 65 8.42 -10.37 5.92
N ARG A 66 7.74 -9.84 6.95
CA ARG A 66 6.31 -9.47 6.91
C ARG A 66 6.09 -7.96 6.75
N SER A 67 7.15 -7.18 6.51
CA SER A 67 7.04 -5.74 6.27
C SER A 67 6.26 -5.45 5.00
N ASP A 68 5.68 -4.26 4.93
CA ASP A 68 4.93 -3.82 3.75
C ASP A 68 5.76 -3.86 2.47
N LEU A 69 7.05 -3.45 2.54
CA LEU A 69 7.96 -3.53 1.40
C LEU A 69 8.20 -4.98 0.93
N SER A 70 8.35 -5.91 1.88
CA SER A 70 8.50 -7.35 1.56
C SER A 70 7.24 -7.91 0.89
N LEU A 71 6.05 -7.59 1.44
CA LEU A 71 4.77 -8.03 0.91
C LEU A 71 4.47 -7.43 -0.47
N ALA A 72 4.77 -6.14 -0.67
CA ALA A 72 4.68 -5.48 -1.96
C ALA A 72 5.60 -6.14 -3.00
N THR A 73 6.83 -6.46 -2.61
CA THR A 73 7.81 -7.13 -3.48
C THR A 73 7.35 -8.55 -3.86
N ASP A 74 6.77 -9.31 -2.94
CA ASP A 74 6.23 -10.64 -3.24
C ASP A 74 5.07 -10.59 -4.24
N LEU A 75 4.17 -9.61 -4.10
CA LEU A 75 3.07 -9.39 -5.06
C LEU A 75 3.61 -9.02 -6.45
N ALA A 76 4.52 -8.05 -6.52
CA ALA A 76 5.14 -7.64 -7.79
C ALA A 76 5.89 -8.79 -8.48
N LEU A 77 6.60 -9.61 -7.70
CA LEU A 77 7.26 -10.81 -8.21
C LEU A 77 6.25 -11.84 -8.72
N ALA A 78 5.16 -12.07 -7.99
CA ALA A 78 4.10 -12.99 -8.42
C ALA A 78 3.46 -12.53 -9.74
N MET A 79 3.23 -11.23 -9.93
CA MET A 79 2.74 -10.67 -11.19
C MET A 79 3.68 -10.99 -12.37
N GLU A 80 4.99 -10.96 -12.14
CA GLU A 80 6.02 -11.23 -13.15
C GLU A 80 6.31 -12.73 -13.38
N THR A 81 5.86 -13.63 -12.50
CA THR A 81 6.31 -15.03 -12.53
C THR A 81 5.22 -16.08 -12.44
N THR A 82 4.15 -15.87 -11.69
CA THR A 82 3.17 -16.94 -11.39
C THR A 82 1.74 -16.60 -11.77
N LEU A 83 1.38 -15.32 -11.81
CA LEU A 83 0.01 -14.85 -12.05
C LEU A 83 -0.30 -14.54 -13.52
N GLY A 84 0.74 -14.46 -14.35
CA GLY A 84 0.62 -14.27 -15.79
C GLY A 84 0.34 -12.85 -16.25
N PHE A 85 0.65 -11.86 -15.41
CA PHE A 85 0.59 -10.44 -15.76
C PHE A 85 1.90 -9.89 -16.35
N SER A 86 2.94 -10.72 -16.46
CA SER A 86 4.20 -10.30 -17.07
C SER A 86 4.01 -9.98 -18.55
N LYS A 87 4.63 -8.90 -19.02
CA LYS A 87 4.74 -8.64 -20.46
C LYS A 87 5.65 -9.65 -21.16
N GLN A 88 6.55 -10.32 -20.42
CA GLN A 88 7.49 -11.30 -20.95
C GLN A 88 7.10 -12.69 -20.46
N MET A 89 6.77 -13.58 -21.40
CA MET A 89 6.31 -14.94 -21.10
C MET A 89 5.10 -14.98 -20.14
N PRO A 90 3.98 -14.28 -20.44
CA PRO A 90 2.81 -14.19 -19.55
C PRO A 90 2.20 -15.54 -19.18
N LEU A 91 2.34 -16.55 -20.03
CA LEU A 91 1.71 -17.86 -19.79
C LEU A 91 2.64 -18.85 -19.04
N LEU A 92 3.90 -18.47 -18.80
CA LEU A 92 4.87 -19.35 -18.16
C LEU A 92 4.80 -19.21 -16.63
N HIS A 93 4.32 -20.26 -15.97
CA HIS A 93 4.28 -20.33 -14.50
C HIS A 93 5.65 -20.71 -13.92
N ARG A 94 6.29 -19.78 -13.20
CA ARG A 94 7.64 -19.92 -12.63
C ARG A 94 7.63 -19.79 -11.11
N GLN A 95 7.22 -20.86 -10.42
CA GLN A 95 7.26 -20.91 -8.96
C GLN A 95 8.64 -21.37 -8.47
N THR A 96 9.21 -20.66 -7.49
CA THR A 96 10.43 -21.08 -6.78
C THR A 96 10.21 -21.07 -5.27
N LYS A 97 10.96 -21.91 -4.55
CA LYS A 97 11.00 -21.88 -3.08
C LYS A 97 11.78 -20.68 -2.55
N ALA A 98 12.81 -20.23 -3.28
CA ALA A 98 13.66 -19.10 -2.91
C ALA A 98 13.27 -17.85 -3.72
N LYS A 99 12.07 -17.32 -3.47
CA LYS A 99 11.44 -16.27 -4.28
C LYS A 99 12.35 -15.08 -4.55
N PHE A 100 12.88 -14.46 -3.50
CA PHE A 100 13.73 -13.28 -3.59
C PHE A 100 15.16 -13.57 -4.05
N ALA A 101 15.62 -14.84 -4.03
CA ALA A 101 16.93 -15.18 -4.58
C ALA A 101 17.01 -15.01 -6.11
N GLN A 102 15.87 -14.90 -6.79
CA GLN A 102 15.80 -14.58 -8.21
C GLN A 102 15.90 -13.08 -8.50
N LEU A 103 15.75 -12.22 -7.49
CA LEU A 103 15.85 -10.77 -7.60
C LEU A 103 17.30 -10.32 -7.43
N VAL A 104 18.20 -10.94 -8.21
CA VAL A 104 19.60 -10.52 -8.26
C VAL A 104 19.65 -9.18 -9.00
N ASP A 105 20.37 -8.22 -8.42
CA ASP A 105 20.51 -6.88 -8.97
C ASP A 105 20.98 -6.91 -10.44
N GLY A 106 20.40 -6.03 -11.26
CA GLY A 106 20.66 -5.94 -12.70
C GLY A 106 20.04 -7.05 -13.57
N THR A 107 19.36 -8.05 -13.01
CA THR A 107 18.63 -9.04 -13.83
C THR A 107 17.34 -8.46 -14.40
N GLU A 108 16.93 -8.91 -15.59
CA GLU A 108 15.68 -8.45 -16.23
C GLU A 108 14.45 -8.62 -15.31
N LEU A 109 14.41 -9.71 -14.53
CA LEU A 109 13.33 -9.94 -13.59
C LEU A 109 13.34 -8.92 -12.44
N ALA A 110 14.51 -8.64 -11.87
CA ALA A 110 14.65 -7.65 -10.79
C ALA A 110 14.22 -6.25 -11.26
N ILE A 111 14.64 -5.85 -12.47
CA ILE A 111 14.27 -4.58 -13.08
C ILE A 111 12.74 -4.48 -13.23
N ARG A 112 12.08 -5.48 -13.82
CA ARG A 112 10.62 -5.44 -14.01
C ARG A 112 9.84 -5.44 -12.69
N VAL A 113 10.32 -6.16 -11.68
CA VAL A 113 9.72 -6.13 -10.34
C VAL A 113 9.89 -4.75 -9.73
N ASN A 114 11.06 -4.14 -9.84
CA ASN A 114 11.29 -2.77 -9.38
C ASN A 114 10.39 -1.76 -10.12
N ASP A 115 10.24 -1.87 -11.44
CA ASP A 115 9.38 -0.98 -12.23
C ASP A 115 7.92 -1.00 -11.74
N ARG A 116 7.40 -2.18 -11.37
CA ARG A 116 6.06 -2.29 -10.77
C ARG A 116 5.97 -1.60 -9.41
N LEU A 117 6.98 -1.78 -8.57
CA LEU A 117 7.05 -1.15 -7.25
C LEU A 117 7.14 0.37 -7.37
N GLU A 118 7.99 0.89 -8.26
CA GLU A 118 8.12 2.32 -8.50
C GLU A 118 6.84 2.93 -9.07
N TYR A 119 6.18 2.23 -10.01
CA TYR A 119 4.89 2.67 -10.53
C TYR A 119 3.85 2.76 -9.42
N ALA A 120 3.69 1.70 -8.62
CA ALA A 120 2.77 1.72 -7.49
C ALA A 120 3.14 2.78 -6.45
N TYR A 121 4.42 3.02 -6.21
CA TYR A 121 4.88 4.04 -5.27
C TYR A 121 4.51 5.45 -5.74
N ARG A 122 4.66 5.75 -7.04
CA ARG A 122 4.21 7.04 -7.60
C ARG A 122 2.70 7.23 -7.39
N GLN A 123 1.89 6.22 -7.69
CA GLN A 123 0.45 6.26 -7.44
C GLN A 123 0.12 6.49 -5.95
N ALA A 124 0.85 5.82 -5.05
CA ALA A 124 0.67 5.99 -3.60
C ALA A 124 0.97 7.45 -3.18
N ARG A 125 2.09 8.01 -3.65
CA ARG A 125 2.46 9.41 -3.38
C ARG A 125 1.42 10.40 -3.91
N GLU A 126 0.92 10.19 -5.12
CA GLU A 126 -0.15 11.01 -5.70
C GLU A 126 -1.42 10.96 -4.84
N LEU A 127 -1.85 9.76 -4.42
CA LEU A 127 -3.00 9.61 -3.53
C LEU A 127 -2.82 10.34 -2.21
N ILE A 128 -1.65 10.24 -1.58
CA ILE A 128 -1.34 10.97 -0.35
C ILE A 128 -1.39 12.48 -0.59
N ARG A 129 -0.79 12.99 -1.68
CA ARG A 129 -0.82 14.43 -2.01
C ARG A 129 -2.24 14.94 -2.19
N CYS A 130 -3.06 14.23 -2.97
CA CYS A 130 -4.44 14.62 -3.23
C CYS A 130 -5.29 14.63 -1.95
N HIS A 131 -5.02 13.74 -1.00
CA HIS A 131 -5.79 13.62 0.24
C HIS A 131 -5.02 14.12 1.46
N ARG A 132 -4.02 14.98 1.25
CA ARG A 132 -3.13 15.48 2.31
C ARG A 132 -3.89 16.03 3.52
N PRO A 133 -4.94 16.87 3.37
CA PRO A 133 -5.71 17.37 4.51
C PRO A 133 -6.36 16.24 5.32
N SER A 134 -7.01 15.30 4.66
CA SER A 134 -7.66 14.16 5.32
C SER A 134 -6.66 13.25 6.03
N VAL A 135 -5.50 12.97 5.40
CA VAL A 135 -4.45 12.15 6.02
C VAL A 135 -3.89 12.83 7.27
N GLN A 136 -3.67 14.14 7.23
CA GLN A 136 -3.18 14.90 8.39
C GLN A 136 -4.20 14.88 9.53
N MET A 137 -5.48 15.12 9.23
CA MET A 137 -6.54 15.08 10.24
C MET A 137 -6.67 13.71 10.90
N ILE A 138 -6.58 12.62 10.13
CA ILE A 138 -6.58 11.26 10.69
C ILE A 138 -5.35 11.05 11.59
N ALA A 139 -4.17 11.51 11.18
CA ALA A 139 -2.97 11.42 11.99
C ALA A 139 -3.10 12.20 13.31
N ASP A 140 -3.64 13.42 13.27
CA ASP A 140 -3.86 14.26 14.45
C ASP A 140 -4.89 13.64 15.42
N ALA A 141 -5.95 13.03 14.87
CA ALA A 141 -6.91 12.27 15.66
C ALA A 141 -6.26 11.06 16.34
N LEU A 142 -5.49 10.26 15.59
CA LEU A 142 -4.76 9.10 16.13
C LEU A 142 -3.76 9.49 17.23
N LEU A 143 -3.09 10.65 17.12
CA LEU A 143 -2.21 11.16 18.18
C LEU A 143 -2.97 11.49 19.48
N THR A 144 -4.28 11.75 19.38
CA THR A 144 -5.13 12.09 20.53
C THR A 144 -5.75 10.85 21.18
N VAL A 145 -6.27 9.92 20.38
CA VAL A 145 -7.06 8.77 20.87
C VAL A 145 -6.35 7.41 20.76
N GLY A 146 -5.21 7.34 20.05
CA GLY A 146 -4.41 6.12 19.86
C GLY A 146 -4.98 5.12 18.86
N THR A 147 -6.30 4.93 18.85
CA THR A 147 -7.02 4.02 17.95
C THR A 147 -8.31 4.66 17.46
N LEU A 148 -8.60 4.51 16.17
CA LEU A 148 -9.87 4.86 15.54
C LEU A 148 -10.52 3.60 14.97
N ASP A 149 -11.80 3.41 15.23
CA ASP A 149 -12.58 2.37 14.56
C ASP A 149 -13.06 2.83 13.16
N GLY A 150 -13.63 1.89 12.39
CA GLY A 150 -14.09 2.15 11.03
C GLY A 150 -15.19 3.21 10.92
N ASP A 151 -16.06 3.34 11.92
CA ASP A 151 -17.16 4.31 11.93
C ASP A 151 -16.64 5.72 12.27
N GLU A 152 -15.75 5.82 13.26
CA GLU A 152 -15.04 7.05 13.61
C GLU A 152 -14.21 7.56 12.43
N LEU A 153 -13.50 6.66 11.75
CA LEU A 153 -12.74 6.99 10.55
C LEU A 153 -13.66 7.49 9.42
N ALA A 154 -14.81 6.83 9.21
CA ALA A 154 -15.77 7.24 8.18
C ALA A 154 -16.37 8.61 8.48
N ALA A 155 -16.68 8.91 9.74
CA ALA A 155 -17.17 10.22 10.17
C ALA A 155 -16.14 11.32 9.88
N LEU A 156 -14.87 11.11 10.27
CA LEU A 156 -13.78 12.04 9.97
C LEU A 156 -13.62 12.29 8.46
N MET A 157 -13.60 11.22 7.65
CA MET A 157 -13.47 11.36 6.20
C MET A 157 -14.67 12.08 5.54
N SER A 158 -15.86 12.03 6.15
CA SER A 158 -17.04 12.72 5.63
C SER A 158 -17.00 14.21 5.92
N ASP A 159 -16.47 14.63 7.08
CA ASP A 159 -16.36 16.04 7.47
C ASP A 159 -15.36 16.80 6.59
N SER A 160 -14.20 16.16 6.32
CA SER A 160 -13.18 16.70 5.41
C SER A 160 -13.61 16.78 3.92
N GLY A 161 -14.64 16.02 3.52
CA GLY A 161 -15.25 16.13 2.19
C GLY A 161 -16.17 17.33 2.03
N ASN A 162 -16.73 17.84 3.13
CA ASN A 162 -17.67 18.96 3.13
C ASN A 162 -16.92 20.32 3.14
N GLU A 163 -15.78 20.42 3.83
CA GLU A 163 -14.94 21.63 3.82
C GLU A 163 -14.26 21.89 2.47
N ASN A 164 -13.93 20.84 1.71
CA ASN A 164 -13.35 20.96 0.35
C ASN A 164 -14.40 21.26 -0.74
N ALA A 165 -15.70 21.19 -0.43
CA ALA A 165 -16.78 21.48 -1.37
C ALA A 165 -17.23 22.96 -1.32
N GLU A 166 -16.79 23.72 -0.32
CA GLU A 166 -17.13 25.14 -0.12
C GLU A 166 -15.96 26.11 -0.42
N SER A 167 -14.83 25.64 -0.97
CA SER A 167 -13.67 26.46 -1.36
C SER A 167 -13.39 26.47 -2.85
#